data_AF-A0A7W1KBD1-F1
#
_entry.id   AF-A0A7W1KBD1-F1
#
_cell.length_a   1.000
_cell.length_b   1.000
_cell.length_c   1.000
_cell.angle_alpha   90.00
_cell.angle_beta   90.00
_cell.angle_gamma   90.00
#
_symmetry.space_group_name_H-M   'P 1'
#
loop_
_entity.id
_entity.type
_entity.pdbx_description
1 polymer ?
#
loop_
_entity_poly.entity_id
_entity_poly.type
_entity_poly.pdbx_seq_one_letter_code
_entity_poly.pdbx_strand_id
1 'polypeptide(L)'
;MLARPDAPARKRGLRTGGRIMGEFGGRELRSITTAQVERFLARLDTEPVSKRTVNKHRQVVCSILEHAARRPGRFGITENAARATAKRREPSAGVLDFCEPEEVAALARAAADGRHRD
;
A
#
# COMPACT_ATOMS: atom_id res chain seq x y z
N MET A 1 1.50 4.90 3.42
CA MET A 1 0.08 4.88 3.01
C MET A 1 -0.77 5.73 3.95
N LEU A 2 -0.66 5.51 5.27
CA LEU A 2 -1.46 6.19 6.30
C LEU A 2 -0.73 7.29 7.09
N ALA A 3 0.46 7.72 6.65
CA ALA A 3 1.11 8.87 7.29
C ALA A 3 0.32 10.13 6.97
N ARG A 4 0.31 11.11 7.88
CA ARG A 4 -0.20 12.44 7.55
C ARG A 4 0.61 13.02 6.37
N PRO A 5 -0.02 13.78 5.46
CA PRO A 5 0.68 14.34 4.30
C PRO A 5 1.89 15.21 4.66
N ASP A 6 1.83 15.89 5.80
CA ASP A 6 2.85 16.78 6.37
C ASP A 6 3.84 16.05 7.31
N ALA A 7 3.73 14.73 7.46
CA ALA A 7 4.57 13.99 8.39
C ALA A 7 6.07 14.12 8.03
N PRO A 8 6.95 14.19 9.05
CA PRO A 8 8.39 14.24 8.83
C PRO A 8 8.87 13.00 8.06
N ALA A 9 9.97 13.17 7.31
CA ALA A 9 10.57 12.06 6.58
C ALA A 9 10.95 10.93 7.54
N ARG A 10 10.82 9.68 7.08
CA ARG A 10 11.30 8.52 7.82
C ARG A 10 12.82 8.47 7.80
N LYS A 11 13.38 7.52 8.56
CA LYS A 11 14.80 7.17 8.55
C LYS A 11 15.29 7.05 7.10
N ARG A 12 16.45 7.67 6.79
CA ARG A 12 17.03 7.77 5.44
C ARG A 12 16.31 8.71 4.45
N GLY A 13 15.58 9.73 4.94
CA GLY A 13 15.02 10.79 4.09
C GLY A 13 13.78 10.40 3.27
N LEU A 14 13.33 9.15 3.37
CA LEU A 14 12.18 8.66 2.61
C LEU A 14 10.87 9.22 3.18
N ARG A 15 10.15 10.00 2.37
CA ARG A 15 8.79 10.47 2.69
C ARG A 15 7.77 9.44 2.26
N THR A 16 6.89 9.03 3.18
CA THR A 16 5.72 8.24 2.80
C THR A 16 4.64 9.19 2.27
N GLY A 17 4.23 9.04 1.01
CA GLY A 17 3.29 9.96 0.35
C GLY A 17 1.87 10.06 0.94
N GLY A 18 1.58 9.47 2.11
CA GLY A 18 0.34 9.70 2.87
C GLY A 18 -0.99 9.51 2.13
N ARG A 19 -1.00 8.83 0.98
CA ARG A 19 -2.06 8.93 -0.04
C ARG A 19 -3.48 8.70 0.47
N ILE A 20 -3.68 7.76 1.40
CA ILE A 20 -5.01 7.50 1.98
C ILE A 20 -5.43 8.63 2.93
N MET A 21 -4.50 9.12 3.76
CA MET A 21 -4.78 10.26 4.64
C MET A 21 -4.96 11.55 3.85
N GLY A 22 -4.25 11.73 2.73
CA GLY A 22 -4.44 12.86 1.84
C GLY A 22 -5.82 12.89 1.18
N GLU A 23 -6.35 11.71 0.80
CA GLU A 23 -7.68 11.63 0.14
C GLU A 23 -8.84 11.63 1.14
N PHE A 24 -8.75 10.80 2.18
CA PHE A 24 -9.86 10.50 3.08
C PHE A 24 -9.66 11.01 4.51
N GLY A 25 -8.47 11.51 4.84
CA GLY A 25 -8.20 12.06 6.17
C GLY A 25 -9.13 13.22 6.50
N GLY A 26 -9.62 13.25 7.74
CA GLY A 26 -10.56 14.28 8.22
C GLY A 26 -12.00 14.12 7.71
N ARG A 27 -12.27 13.18 6.81
CA ARG A 27 -13.65 12.87 6.38
C ARG A 27 -14.30 11.89 7.34
N GLU A 28 -15.60 12.04 7.52
CA GLU A 28 -16.40 11.03 8.21
C GLU A 28 -16.49 9.76 7.38
N LEU A 29 -16.34 8.60 8.00
CA LEU A 29 -16.33 7.32 7.29
C LEU A 29 -17.62 7.07 6.52
N ARG A 30 -18.77 7.50 7.05
CA ARG A 30 -20.09 7.39 6.38
C ARG A 30 -20.22 8.20 5.11
N SER A 31 -19.38 9.21 4.91
CA SER A 31 -19.37 10.03 3.69
C SER A 31 -18.59 9.38 2.54
N ILE A 32 -17.82 8.31 2.83
CA ILE A 32 -16.96 7.65 1.86
C ILE A 32 -17.80 6.70 0.99
N THR A 33 -17.88 7.01 -0.30
CA THR A 33 -18.65 6.26 -1.29
C THR A 33 -17.78 5.36 -2.16
N THR A 34 -18.36 4.32 -2.76
CA THR A 34 -17.68 3.43 -3.72
C THR A 34 -17.07 4.23 -4.87
N ALA A 35 -17.79 5.22 -5.39
CA ALA A 35 -17.32 6.08 -6.47
C ALA A 35 -16.08 6.92 -6.09
N GLN A 36 -15.99 7.38 -4.84
CA GLN A 36 -14.78 8.06 -4.34
C GLN A 36 -13.60 7.09 -4.24
N VAL A 37 -13.83 5.86 -3.77
CA VAL A 37 -12.78 4.84 -3.72
C VAL A 37 -12.30 4.47 -5.13
N GLU A 38 -13.20 4.29 -6.11
CA GLU A 38 -12.81 4.06 -7.50
C GLU A 38 -12.00 5.20 -8.09
N ARG A 39 -12.41 6.47 -7.89
CA ARG A 39 -11.64 7.63 -8.34
C ARG A 39 -10.25 7.69 -7.71
N PHE A 40 -10.16 7.40 -6.42
CA PHE A 40 -8.89 7.30 -5.71
C PHE A 40 -7.98 6.25 -6.36
N LEU A 41 -8.49 5.04 -6.60
CA LEU A 41 -7.71 3.96 -7.23
C LEU A 41 -7.32 4.28 -8.67
N ALA A 42 -8.22 4.87 -9.45
CA ALA A 42 -7.96 5.30 -10.83
C ALA A 42 -6.87 6.38 -10.89
N ARG A 43 -6.82 7.30 -9.92
CA ARG A 43 -5.72 8.27 -9.80
C ARG A 43 -4.39 7.60 -9.45
N LEU A 44 -4.39 6.57 -8.59
CA LEU A 44 -3.17 5.82 -8.33
C LEU A 44 -2.64 5.09 -9.57
N ASP A 45 -3.51 4.73 -10.51
CA ASP A 45 -3.09 4.10 -11.75
C ASP A 45 -2.38 5.05 -12.72
N THR A 46 -2.52 6.37 -12.56
CA THR A 46 -1.79 7.37 -13.37
C THR A 46 -0.45 7.76 -12.74
N GLU A 47 -0.19 7.33 -11.51
CA GLU A 47 1.09 7.52 -10.81
C GLU A 47 2.11 6.42 -11.21
N PRO A 48 3.42 6.67 -11.06
CA PRO A 48 4.48 5.67 -11.30
C PRO A 48 4.55 4.64 -10.16
N VAL A 49 3.47 3.90 -9.95
CA VAL A 49 3.36 2.83 -8.95
C VAL A 49 2.83 1.55 -9.58
N SER A 50 3.35 0.40 -9.13
CA SER A 50 2.87 -0.92 -9.62
C SER A 50 1.39 -1.15 -9.29
N LYS A 51 0.70 -1.98 -10.10
CA LYS A 51 -0.68 -2.43 -9.81
C LYS A 51 -0.81 -3.14 -8.46
N ARG A 52 0.22 -3.89 -8.05
CA ARG A 52 0.35 -4.47 -6.69
C ARG A 52 0.25 -3.40 -5.60
N THR A 53 0.89 -2.26 -5.80
CA THR A 53 0.82 -1.13 -4.87
C THR A 53 -0.57 -0.50 -4.84
N VAL A 54 -1.25 -0.35 -5.98
CA VAL A 54 -2.66 0.10 -6.04
C VAL A 54 -3.56 -0.86 -5.25
N ASN A 55 -3.40 -2.17 -5.46
CA ASN A 55 -4.14 -3.20 -4.75
C ASN A 55 -3.90 -3.19 -3.23
N LYS A 56 -2.67 -2.93 -2.79
CA LYS A 56 -2.37 -2.74 -1.36
C LYS A 56 -3.11 -1.52 -0.80
N HIS A 57 -3.19 -0.40 -1.52
CA HIS A 57 -3.98 0.75 -1.08
C HIS A 57 -5.47 0.39 -0.98
N ARG A 58 -6.04 -0.28 -1.99
CA ARG A 58 -7.42 -0.80 -1.95
C ARG A 58 -7.64 -1.69 -0.72
N GLN A 59 -6.73 -2.62 -0.44
CA GLN A 59 -6.82 -3.53 0.70
C GLN A 59 -6.82 -2.79 2.04
N VAL A 60 -5.98 -1.76 2.18
CA VAL A 60 -5.95 -0.93 3.39
C VAL A 60 -7.27 -0.17 3.58
N VAL A 61 -7.79 0.45 2.52
CA VAL A 61 -9.10 1.15 2.58
C VAL A 61 -10.22 0.15 2.93
N CYS A 62 -10.24 -1.02 2.29
CA CYS A 62 -11.18 -2.09 2.63
C CYS A 62 -11.07 -2.47 4.11
N SER A 63 -9.87 -2.63 4.65
CA SER A 63 -9.65 -3.05 6.04
C SER A 63 -10.14 -2.00 7.04
N ILE A 64 -9.93 -0.70 6.74
CA ILE A 64 -10.41 0.41 7.58
C ILE A 64 -11.94 0.44 7.62
N LEU A 65 -12.58 0.40 6.45
CA LEU A 65 -14.05 0.44 6.36
C LEU A 65 -14.68 -0.83 6.94
N GLU A 66 -14.05 -1.99 6.77
CA GLU A 66 -14.50 -3.25 7.39
C GLU A 66 -14.46 -3.17 8.92
N HIS A 67 -13.37 -2.62 9.47
CA HIS A 67 -13.23 -2.44 10.91
C HIS A 67 -14.33 -1.52 11.47
N ALA A 68 -14.67 -0.47 10.73
CA ALA A 68 -15.72 0.46 11.14
C ALA A 68 -17.13 -0.13 10.96
N ALA A 69 -17.39 -0.87 9.88
CA ALA A 69 -18.65 -1.56 9.62
C ALA A 69 -19.00 -2.60 10.71
N ARG A 70 -18.01 -3.22 11.34
CA ARG A 70 -18.20 -4.12 12.49
C ARG A 70 -18.62 -3.40 13.78
N ARG A 71 -18.60 -2.07 13.80
CA ARG A 71 -18.93 -1.24 14.98
C ARG A 71 -19.83 -0.06 14.57
N PRO A 72 -21.04 -0.35 14.07
CA PRO A 72 -21.92 0.67 13.50
C PRO A 72 -22.29 1.74 14.53
N GLY A 73 -22.48 1.39 15.81
CA GLY A 73 -22.79 2.36 16.87
C GLY A 73 -21.69 3.39 17.12
N ARG A 74 -20.44 3.11 16.75
CA ARG A 74 -19.31 4.04 16.91
C ARG A 74 -19.03 4.87 15.66
N PHE A 75 -19.19 4.27 14.48
CA PHE A 75 -18.73 4.86 13.23
C PHE A 75 -19.86 5.20 12.24
N GLY A 76 -21.10 4.80 12.53
CA GLY A 76 -22.28 5.12 11.73
C GLY A 76 -22.29 4.48 10.34
N ILE A 77 -21.55 3.38 10.14
CA ILE A 77 -21.53 2.63 8.89
C ILE A 77 -21.77 1.14 9.15
N THR A 78 -22.49 0.50 8.25
CA THR A 78 -22.80 -0.94 8.26
C THR A 78 -22.20 -1.67 7.06
N GLU A 79 -21.81 -0.92 6.03
CA GLU A 79 -21.31 -1.48 4.76
C GLU A 79 -19.93 -0.93 4.39
N ASN A 80 -19.18 -1.76 3.67
CA ASN A 80 -17.83 -1.44 3.22
C ASN A 80 -17.85 -1.01 1.75
N ALA A 81 -17.89 0.30 1.51
CA ALA A 81 -17.88 0.88 0.17
C ALA A 81 -16.69 0.42 -0.71
N ALA A 82 -15.55 0.08 -0.11
CA ALA A 82 -14.39 -0.36 -0.88
C ALA A 82 -14.48 -1.81 -1.38
N ARG A 83 -15.35 -2.67 -0.78
CA ARG A 83 -15.51 -4.06 -1.25
C ARG A 83 -16.02 -4.15 -2.68
N ALA A 84 -16.90 -3.24 -3.08
CA ALA A 84 -17.49 -3.21 -4.42
C ALA A 84 -16.50 -2.77 -5.52
N THR A 85 -15.33 -2.24 -5.15
CA THR A 85 -14.31 -1.82 -6.12
C THR A 85 -13.52 -2.98 -6.67
N ALA A 86 -13.01 -2.87 -7.90
CA ALA A 86 -12.23 -3.94 -8.52
C ALA A 86 -10.75 -3.91 -8.10
N LYS A 87 -10.15 -5.10 -7.94
CA LYS A 87 -8.68 -5.22 -7.88
C LYS A 87 -8.11 -5.01 -9.29
N ARG A 88 -6.95 -4.37 -9.37
CA ARG A 88 -6.19 -4.25 -10.61
C ARG A 88 -5.53 -5.58 -10.92
N ARG A 89 -5.58 -6.00 -12.18
CA ARG A 89 -4.92 -7.23 -12.65
C ARG A 89 -3.42 -7.07 -12.45
N GLU A 90 -2.81 -7.98 -11.69
CA GLU A 90 -1.36 -8.06 -11.55
C GLU A 90 -0.82 -8.99 -12.66
N PRO A 91 0.35 -8.70 -13.24
CA PRO A 91 1.03 -9.67 -14.10
C PRO A 91 1.31 -10.95 -13.29
N SER A 92 1.46 -12.07 -13.99
CA SER A 92 1.90 -13.32 -13.35
C SER A 92 3.19 -13.07 -12.58
N ALA A 93 3.34 -13.76 -11.44
CA ALA A 93 4.60 -13.72 -10.71
C ALA A 93 5.73 -14.10 -11.67
N GLY A 94 6.80 -13.28 -11.69
CA GLY A 94 8.01 -13.62 -12.43
C GLY A 94 8.61 -14.92 -11.88
N VAL A 95 9.44 -15.56 -12.70
CA VAL A 95 10.26 -16.69 -12.25
C VAL A 95 11.13 -16.19 -11.10
N LEU A 96 11.11 -16.91 -9.98
CA LEU A 96 12.04 -16.65 -8.89
C LEU A 96 13.42 -17.08 -9.37
N ASP A 97 14.37 -16.15 -9.33
CA ASP A 97 15.77 -16.44 -9.55
C ASP A 97 16.35 -17.03 -8.26
N PHE A 98 16.94 -18.22 -8.35
CA PHE A 98 17.50 -18.93 -7.21
C PHE A 98 19.01 -18.88 -7.32
N CYS A 99 19.67 -18.47 -6.24
CA CYS A 99 21.13 -18.52 -6.20
C CYS A 99 21.60 -19.97 -6.07
N GLU A 100 22.51 -20.37 -6.95
CA GLU A 100 23.22 -21.63 -6.81
C GLU A 100 24.17 -21.59 -5.59
N PRO A 101 24.54 -22.75 -5.00
CA PRO A 101 25.41 -22.79 -3.82
C PRO A 101 26.71 -21.99 -3.98
N GLU A 102 27.28 -21.97 -5.18
CA GLU A 102 28.51 -21.23 -5.51
C GLU A 102 28.30 -19.73 -5.42
N GLU A 103 27.14 -19.23 -5.85
CA GLU A 103 26.76 -17.81 -5.80
C GLU A 103 26.51 -17.38 -4.36
N VAL A 104 25.87 -18.23 -3.57
CA VAL A 104 25.70 -18.01 -2.12
C VAL A 104 27.07 -17.93 -1.43
N ALA A 105 27.99 -18.84 -1.75
CA ALA A 105 29.35 -18.81 -1.20
C ALA A 105 30.13 -17.56 -1.63
N ALA A 106 29.94 -17.10 -2.87
CA ALA A 106 30.54 -15.87 -3.37
C ALA A 106 30.02 -14.62 -2.63
N LEU A 107 28.70 -14.53 -2.41
CA LEU A 107 28.08 -13.49 -1.60
C LEU A 107 28.61 -13.49 -0.17
N ALA A 108 28.75 -14.67 0.45
CA ALA A 108 29.28 -14.80 1.80
C ALA A 108 30.72 -14.28 1.91
N ARG A 109 31.58 -14.62 0.93
CA ARG A 109 32.96 -14.10 0.86
C ARG A 109 32.99 -12.59 0.69
N ALA A 110 32.20 -12.05 -0.24
CA ALA A 110 32.13 -10.59 -0.46
C ALA A 110 31.62 -9.83 0.79
N ALA A 111 30.71 -10.44 1.56
CA ALA A 111 30.24 -9.90 2.82
C ALA A 111 31.34 -9.91 3.90
N ALA A 112 32.08 -11.01 4.04
CA ALA A 112 33.19 -11.14 4.98
C ALA A 112 34.31 -10.13 4.71
N ASP A 113 34.61 -9.90 3.42
CA ASP A 113 35.63 -8.95 2.97
C ASP A 113 35.17 -7.48 3.04
N GLY A 114 33.93 -7.21 3.48
CA GLY A 114 33.42 -5.85 3.67
C GLY A 114 33.04 -5.10 2.38
N ARG A 115 33.12 -5.73 1.21
CA ARG A 115 32.90 -5.10 -0.12
C ARG A 115 31.49 -4.57 -0.40
N HIS A 116 30.57 -4.70 0.57
CA HIS A 116 29.20 -4.20 0.51
C HIS A 116 29.02 -2.83 1.18
N ARG A 117 30.09 -2.28 1.77
CA ARG A 117 30.05 -1.04 2.57
C ARG A 117 30.59 0.19 1.83
N ASP A 118 31.21 -0.02 0.67
CA ASP A 118 31.66 1.03 -0.25
C ASP A 118 30.54 1.42 -1.22
#